data_AF-A0A8D0SQC8-F1
#
_entry.id   AF-A0A8D0SQC8-F1
#
_cell.length_a   1.000
_cell.length_b   1.000
_cell.length_c   1.000
_cell.angle_alpha   90.00
_cell.angle_beta   90.00
_cell.angle_gamma   90.00
#
_symmetry.space_group_name_H-M   'P 1'
#
loop_
_entity.id
_entity.type
_entity.pdbx_description
1 polymer ?
#
loop_
_entity_poly.entity_id
_entity_poly.type
_entity_poly.pdbx_seq_one_letter_code
_entity_poly.pdbx_strand_id
1 'polypeptide(L)'
;MDGEDIPDFSSLKEETAYWKELSLKYKQSFQEARDELVEFQEGSRELEAELEAQLVQAACRGGCWAPSPRTLRDLNTGSFLFSP
;
A
#
# COMPACT_ATOMS: atom_id res chain seq x y z
N MET A 1 -12.73 4.28 -23.75
CA MET A 1 -11.85 3.29 -24.39
C MET A 1 -12.18 3.40 -25.85
N ASP A 2 -11.44 4.27 -26.54
CA ASP A 2 -11.61 4.47 -27.97
C ASP A 2 -11.29 3.13 -28.62
N GLY A 3 -12.29 2.51 -29.23
CA GLY A 3 -12.09 1.28 -29.99
C GLY A 3 -11.23 1.67 -31.17
N GLU A 4 -9.94 1.35 -31.12
CA GLU A 4 -9.05 1.61 -32.24
C GLU A 4 -9.63 0.94 -33.48
N ASP A 5 -10.00 1.77 -34.45
CA ASP A 5 -10.43 1.35 -35.77
C ASP A 5 -9.36 0.40 -36.32
N ILE A 6 -9.76 -0.86 -36.57
CA ILE A 6 -8.86 -1.86 -37.14
C ILE A 6 -8.40 -1.31 -38.50
N PRO A 7 -7.07 -1.11 -38.71
CA PRO A 7 -6.58 -0.59 -39.97
C PRO A 7 -6.93 -1.56 -41.11
N ASP A 8 -7.42 -1.04 -42.24
CA ASP A 8 -7.56 -1.84 -43.45
C ASP A 8 -6.16 -2.17 -43.99
N PHE A 9 -5.83 -3.46 -44.07
CA PHE A 9 -4.53 -3.93 -44.55
C PHE A 9 -4.56 -4.19 -46.05
N SER A 10 -3.52 -3.76 -46.77
CA SER A 10 -3.39 -4.03 -48.20
C SER A 10 -2.83 -5.43 -48.48
N SER A 11 -2.25 -6.10 -47.48
CA SER A 11 -1.76 -7.47 -47.60
C SER A 11 -1.72 -8.23 -46.26
N LEU A 12 -1.87 -9.56 -46.32
CA LEU A 12 -1.72 -10.48 -45.17
C LEU A 12 -0.37 -10.33 -44.44
N LYS A 13 0.70 -9.97 -45.17
CA LYS A 13 2.03 -9.77 -44.59
C LYS A 13 2.09 -8.50 -43.75
N GLU A 14 1.40 -7.45 -44.20
CA GLU A 14 1.28 -6.18 -43.48
C GLU A 14 0.43 -6.34 -42.21
N GLU A 15 -0.70 -7.04 -42.32
CA GLU A 15 -1.55 -7.38 -41.17
C GLU A 15 -0.77 -8.16 -40.10
N THR A 16 -0.04 -9.20 -40.51
CA THR A 16 0.75 -10.02 -39.59
C THR A 16 1.85 -9.19 -38.91
N ALA A 17 2.50 -8.29 -39.65
CA ALA A 17 3.53 -7.41 -39.11
C ALA A 17 2.94 -6.41 -38.10
N TYR A 18 1.79 -5.82 -38.41
CA TYR A 18 1.09 -4.87 -37.55
C TYR A 18 0.69 -5.53 -36.22
N TRP A 19 -0.01 -6.67 -36.24
CA TRP A 19 -0.43 -7.33 -35.02
C TRP A 19 0.76 -7.85 -34.19
N LYS A 20 1.84 -8.26 -34.85
CA LYS A 20 3.08 -8.65 -34.17
C LYS A 20 3.71 -7.45 -33.46
N GLU A 21 3.81 -6.30 -34.12
CA GLU A 21 4.34 -5.09 -33.50
C GLU A 21 3.43 -4.60 -32.36
N LEU A 22 2.13 -4.60 -32.58
CA LEU A 22 1.14 -4.17 -31.59
C LEU A 22 1.15 -5.07 -30.35
N SER A 23 1.24 -6.39 -30.52
CA SER A 23 1.36 -7.31 -29.39
C SER A 23 2.67 -7.13 -28.63
N LEU A 24 3.78 -6.80 -29.30
CA LEU A 24 5.05 -6.49 -28.65
C LEU A 24 4.97 -5.18 -27.86
N LYS A 25 4.33 -4.15 -28.42
CA LYS A 25 4.08 -2.88 -27.71
C LYS A 25 3.27 -3.10 -26.44
N TYR A 26 2.12 -3.79 -26.54
CA TYR A 26 1.29 -4.07 -25.37
C TYR A 26 1.98 -4.97 -24.34
N LYS A 27 2.79 -5.93 -24.78
CA LYS A 27 3.59 -6.75 -23.88
C LYS A 27 4.59 -5.90 -23.09
N GLN A 28 5.26 -4.97 -23.76
CA GLN A 28 6.20 -4.06 -23.10
C GLN A 28 5.46 -3.14 -22.13
N SER A 29 4.39 -2.46 -22.56
CA SER A 29 3.61 -1.58 -21.68
C SER A 29 3.04 -2.31 -20.46
N PHE A 30 2.62 -3.57 -20.63
CA PHE A 30 2.19 -4.41 -19.51
C PHE A 30 3.33 -4.70 -18.53
N GLN A 31 4.52 -5.02 -19.03
CA GLN A 31 5.68 -5.27 -18.18
C GLN A 31 6.06 -4.01 -17.40
N GLU A 32 6.13 -2.87 -18.06
CA GLU A 32 6.42 -1.57 -17.43
C GLU A 32 5.40 -1.22 -16.35
N ALA A 33 4.10 -1.30 -16.65
CA ALA A 33 3.04 -1.02 -15.68
C ALA A 33 3.04 -2.01 -14.50
N ARG A 34 3.39 -3.27 -14.74
CA ARG A 34 3.50 -4.27 -13.68
C ARG A 34 4.68 -3.98 -12.77
N ASP A 35 5.82 -3.63 -13.34
CA ASP A 35 7.04 -3.36 -12.59
C ASP A 35 6.86 -2.06 -11.77
N GLU A 36 6.25 -1.01 -12.35
CA GLU A 36 5.84 0.21 -11.63
C GLU A 36 4.88 -0.09 -10.46
N LEU A 37 3.91 -0.99 -10.66
CA LEU A 37 2.99 -1.39 -9.59
C LEU A 37 3.72 -2.09 -8.44
N VAL A 38 4.71 -2.93 -8.73
CA VAL A 38 5.52 -3.61 -7.71
C VAL A 38 6.31 -2.58 -6.91
N GLU A 39 7.00 -1.65 -7.57
CA GLU A 39 7.74 -0.57 -6.91
C GLU A 39 6.82 0.27 -6.01
N PHE A 40 5.62 0.61 -6.49
CA PHE A 40 4.65 1.37 -5.70
C PHE A 40 4.17 0.59 -4.47
N GLN A 41 3.94 -0.72 -4.58
CA GLN A 41 3.54 -1.57 -3.47
C GLN A 41 4.64 -1.72 -2.42
N GLU A 42 5.89 -1.89 -2.85
CA GLU A 42 7.04 -1.96 -1.96
C GLU A 42 7.25 -0.64 -1.22
N GLY A 43 7.25 0.48 -1.94
CA GLY A 43 7.36 1.81 -1.34
C GLY A 43 6.22 2.13 -0.38
N SER A 44 5.00 1.69 -0.69
CA SER A 44 3.85 1.85 0.23
C SER A 44 4.04 1.06 1.52
N ARG A 45 4.52 -0.19 1.44
CA ARG A 45 4.78 -1.02 2.62
C ARG A 45 5.88 -0.44 3.51
N GLU A 46 6.95 0.08 2.91
CA GLU A 46 8.04 0.73 3.66
C GLU A 46 7.52 1.98 4.39
N LEU A 47 6.74 2.81 3.70
CA LEU A 47 6.13 4.00 4.30
C LEU A 47 5.16 3.64 5.43
N GLU A 48 4.33 2.62 5.25
CA GLU A 48 3.44 2.10 6.31
C GLU A 48 4.24 1.67 7.54
N ALA A 49 5.32 0.89 7.35
CA ALA A 49 6.17 0.45 8.45
C ALA A 49 6.85 1.63 9.18
N GLU A 50 7.27 2.65 8.45
CA GLU A 50 7.83 3.87 9.06
C GLU A 50 6.77 4.64 9.86
N LEU A 51 5.56 4.78 9.33
CA LEU A 51 4.45 5.42 10.06
C LEU A 51 4.05 4.63 11.31
N GLU A 52 4.00 3.29 11.24
CA GLU A 52 3.76 2.43 12.40
C GLU A 52 4.85 2.60 13.46
N ALA A 53 6.12 2.66 13.05
CA ALA A 53 7.23 2.90 13.98
C ALA A 53 7.11 4.26 14.67
N GLN A 54 6.72 5.31 13.93
CA GLN A 54 6.46 6.64 14.50
C GLN A 54 5.31 6.62 15.50
N LEU A 55 4.21 5.91 15.18
CA LEU A 55 3.08 5.76 16.10
C LEU A 55 3.47 4.99 17.36
N VAL A 56 4.24 3.92 17.25
CA VAL A 56 4.78 3.17 18.40
C VAL A 56 5.66 4.07 19.25
N GLN A 57 6.56 4.84 18.65
CA GLN A 57 7.40 5.77 19.41
C GLN A 57 6.59 6.87 20.10
N ALA A 58 5.58 7.43 19.43
CA ALA A 58 4.69 8.45 19.99
C ALA A 58 3.87 7.88 21.15
N ALA A 59 3.32 6.66 21.00
CA ALA A 59 2.64 5.95 22.07
C ALA A 59 3.59 5.66 23.25
N CYS A 60 4.82 5.22 22.99
CA CYS A 60 5.83 5.01 24.02
C CYS A 60 6.22 6.31 24.76
N ARG A 61 6.32 7.44 24.04
CA ARG A 61 6.65 8.77 24.61
C ARG A 61 5.50 9.39 25.40
N GLY A 62 4.25 9.19 24.97
CA GLY A 62 3.03 9.60 25.69
C GLY A 62 2.71 8.74 26.92
N GLY A 63 3.62 7.82 27.26
CA GLY A 63 3.42 6.79 28.24
C GLY A 63 3.11 5.50 27.52
N CYS A 64 4.01 4.52 27.63
CA CYS A 64 3.55 3.17 27.88
C CYS A 64 2.40 3.32 28.90
N TRP A 65 1.14 3.01 28.52
CA TRP A 65 0.02 2.97 29.46
C TRP A 65 0.22 1.80 30.44
N ALA A 66 1.43 1.65 30.99
CA ALA A 66 1.65 0.96 32.23
C ALA A 66 0.93 1.84 33.27
N PRO A 67 -0.15 1.33 33.91
CA PRO A 67 -0.68 2.00 35.06
C PRO A 67 0.49 2.18 36.03
N SER A 68 0.68 3.40 36.55
CA SER A 68 1.67 3.61 37.61
C SER A 68 1.41 2.57 38.72
N PRO A 69 2.43 2.00 39.39
CA PRO A 69 2.21 0.98 40.42
C PRO A 69 1.27 1.43 41.56
N ARG A 70 1.04 2.74 41.69
CA ARG A 70 0.01 3.34 42.55
C ARG A 70 -1.41 3.10 42.03
N THR A 71 -1.69 3.31 40.74
CA THR A 71 -3.03 3.11 40.15
C THR A 71 -3.44 1.64 40.08
N LEU A 72 -2.49 0.70 40.05
CA LEU A 72 -2.78 -0.74 40.11
C LEU A 72 -3.22 -1.20 41.52
N ARG A 73 -2.79 -0.51 42.59
CA ARG A 73 -3.23 -0.79 43.96
C ARG A 73 -4.66 -0.33 44.22
N ASP A 74 -5.05 0.81 43.65
CA ASP A 74 -6.39 1.37 43.87
C ASP A 74 -7.50 0.54 43.20
N LEU A 75 -7.20 -0.12 42.07
CA LEU A 75 -8.15 -0.99 41.36
C LEU A 75 -8.32 -2.38 42.01
N ASN A 76 -7.27 -2.95 42.62
CA ASN A 76 -7.33 -4.28 43.25
C ASN A 76 -7.94 -4.23 44.67
N THR A 77 -7.80 -3.08 45.37
CA THR A 77 -8.25 -2.95 46.77
C THR A 77 -9.69 -2.43 46.90
N GLY A 78 -10.39 -2.13 45.80
CA GLY A 78 -11.80 -1.70 45.83
C GLY A 78 -12.04 -0.39 46.59
N SER A 79 -11.02 0.43 46.81
CA SER A 79 -11.12 1.69 47.54
C SER A 79 -11.43 2.83 46.57
N PHE A 80 -12.66 2.85 46.04
CA PHE A 80 -13.26 4.10 45.57
C PHE A 80 -13.59 4.94 46.80
N LEU A 81 -12.58 5.63 47.34
CA LEU A 81 -12.83 6.72 48.28
C LEU A 81 -13.38 7.90 47.49
N PHE A 82 -14.70 7.90 47.33
CA PHE A 82 -15.47 9.13 47.20
C PHE A 82 -15.11 10.02 48.39
N SER A 83 -14.75 11.26 48.13
CA SER A 83 -14.76 12.30 49.15
C SER A 83 -15.37 13.58 48.56
N PRO A 84 -16.13 14.33 49.40
CA PRO A 84 -17.21 15.22 48.99
C PRO A 84 -16.78 16.48 48.24
#